data_AF-A0A0F9MFF7-F1
#
_entry.id   AF-A0A0F9MFF7-F1
#
_cell.length_a   1.000
_cell.length_b   1.000
_cell.length_c   1.000
_cell.angle_alpha   90.00
_cell.angle_beta   90.00
_cell.angle_gamma   90.00
#
_symmetry.space_group_name_H-M   'P 1'
#
loop_
_entity.id
_entity.type
_entity.pdbx_description
1 polymer ?
#
loop_
_entity_poly.entity_id
_entity_poly.type
_entity_poly.pdbx_seq_one_letter_code
_entity_poly.pdbx_strand_id
1 'polypeptide(L)'
;MPTMRQRKINYLVRQGFFASEAVELSRTSRAGMKASYFRFFIRSRRRTLDNSKTNNWSEKRYRDFIRQKYIDIGALKPDSLGRMRVDVWAMLRAFEERARAREDEYESPWRRKGRKKSSKKKQTKRVTRKDMIRS
;
A
#
# COMPACT_ATOMS: atom_id res chain seq x y z
N MET A 1 -11.86 -25.15 -13.02
CA MET A 1 -11.33 -24.40 -11.85
C MET A 1 -10.63 -23.12 -12.32
N PRO A 2 -10.93 -21.92 -11.78
CA PRO A 2 -10.25 -20.70 -12.19
C PRO A 2 -8.77 -20.75 -11.81
N THR A 3 -7.89 -20.40 -12.77
CA THR A 3 -6.44 -20.34 -12.58
C THR A 3 -6.06 -19.34 -11.48
N MET A 4 -4.87 -19.49 -10.91
CA MET A 4 -4.36 -18.54 -9.90
C MET A 4 -4.33 -17.10 -10.41
N ARG A 5 -4.04 -16.91 -11.71
CA ARG A 5 -4.07 -15.59 -12.35
C ARG A 5 -5.50 -15.05 -12.45
N GLN A 6 -6.47 -15.87 -12.84
CA GLN A 6 -7.87 -15.47 -12.87
C GLN A 6 -8.38 -15.07 -11.48
N ARG A 7 -7.98 -15.81 -10.43
CA ARG A 7 -8.31 -15.48 -9.04
C ARG A 7 -7.75 -14.11 -8.63
N LYS A 8 -6.52 -13.77 -9.04
CA LYS A 8 -5.92 -12.44 -8.80
C LYS A 8 -6.70 -11.32 -9.51
N ILE A 9 -7.05 -11.53 -10.78
CA ILE A 9 -7.82 -10.55 -11.56
C ILE A 9 -9.17 -10.30 -10.89
N ASN A 10 -9.91 -11.37 -10.57
CA ASN A 10 -11.21 -11.26 -9.91
C ASN A 10 -11.12 -10.61 -8.51
N TYR A 11 -10.00 -10.80 -7.81
CA TYR A 11 -9.75 -10.12 -6.54
C TYR A 11 -9.58 -8.61 -6.76
N LEU A 12 -8.71 -8.19 -7.69
CA LEU A 12 -8.45 -6.78 -7.98
C LEU A 12 -9.70 -6.05 -8.49
N VAL A 13 -10.47 -6.67 -9.38
CA VAL A 13 -11.73 -6.09 -9.86
C VAL A 13 -12.69 -5.83 -8.69
N ARG A 14 -12.80 -6.76 -7.74
CA ARG A 14 -13.61 -6.56 -6.52
C ARG A 14 -13.11 -5.43 -5.62
N GLN A 15 -11.85 -5.02 -5.73
CA GLN A 15 -11.30 -3.87 -5.00
C GLN A 15 -11.56 -2.53 -5.71
N GLY A 16 -12.19 -2.54 -6.90
CA GLY A 16 -12.50 -1.34 -7.67
C GLY A 16 -11.49 -0.99 -8.76
N PHE A 17 -10.62 -1.94 -9.14
CA PHE A 17 -9.77 -1.82 -10.33
C PHE A 17 -10.57 -2.14 -11.60
N PHE A 18 -10.25 -1.46 -12.71
CA PHE A 18 -10.81 -1.82 -14.00
C PHE A 18 -10.18 -3.11 -14.51
N ALA A 19 -10.89 -3.83 -15.40
CA ALA A 19 -10.43 -5.12 -15.90
C ALA A 19 -9.03 -5.05 -16.56
N SER A 20 -8.79 -4.01 -17.38
CA SER A 20 -7.49 -3.79 -18.02
C SER A 20 -6.35 -3.61 -17.01
N GLU A 21 -6.60 -2.84 -15.95
CA GLU A 21 -5.65 -2.62 -14.86
C GLU A 21 -5.39 -3.91 -14.09
N ALA A 22 -6.46 -4.65 -13.76
CA ALA A 22 -6.37 -5.90 -13.03
C ALA A 22 -5.58 -6.96 -13.80
N VAL A 23 -5.71 -7.00 -15.13
CA VAL A 23 -4.92 -7.90 -16.00
C VAL A 23 -3.43 -7.59 -15.90
N GLU A 24 -3.05 -6.31 -15.97
CA GLU A 24 -1.64 -5.89 -15.86
C GLU A 24 -1.08 -6.14 -14.46
N LEU A 25 -1.80 -5.71 -13.41
CA LEU A 25 -1.43 -5.94 -12.01
C LEU A 25 -1.38 -7.44 -11.65
N SER A 26 -2.13 -8.31 -12.33
CA SER A 26 -2.07 -9.75 -12.07
C SER A 26 -0.71 -10.37 -12.44
N ARG A 27 0.05 -9.72 -13.34
CA ARG A 27 1.39 -10.13 -13.77
C ARG A 27 2.44 -9.92 -12.68
N THR A 28 2.15 -9.10 -11.68
CA THR A 28 3.05 -8.91 -10.53
C THR A 28 3.25 -10.22 -9.76
N SER A 29 4.50 -10.45 -9.32
CA SER A 29 4.86 -11.63 -8.53
C SER A 29 4.09 -11.67 -7.20
N ARG A 30 4.01 -12.85 -6.58
CA ARG A 30 3.35 -12.99 -5.26
C ARG A 30 4.02 -12.14 -4.18
N ALA A 31 5.34 -11.95 -4.28
CA ALA A 31 6.09 -11.06 -3.39
C ALA A 31 5.73 -9.59 -3.63
N GLY A 32 5.64 -9.14 -4.88
CA GLY A 32 5.22 -7.77 -5.21
C GLY A 32 3.80 -7.43 -4.73
N MET A 33 2.86 -8.37 -4.82
CA MET A 33 1.50 -8.21 -4.25
C MET A 33 1.49 -8.10 -2.71
N LYS A 34 2.48 -8.68 -2.02
CA LYS A 34 2.60 -8.65 -0.56
C LYS A 34 3.30 -7.38 -0.06
N ALA A 35 3.93 -6.61 -0.94
CA ALA A 35 4.61 -5.38 -0.57
C ALA A 35 3.65 -4.39 0.10
N SER A 36 4.16 -3.61 1.06
CA SER A 36 3.38 -2.63 1.82
C SER A 36 2.70 -1.62 0.91
N TYR A 37 3.45 -1.04 -0.03
CA TYR A 37 2.95 -0.06 -1.01
C TYR A 37 1.82 -0.65 -1.87
N PHE A 38 1.92 -1.92 -2.28
CA PHE A 38 0.90 -2.58 -3.09
C PHE A 38 -0.40 -2.81 -2.29
N ARG A 39 -0.28 -3.20 -1.01
CA ARG A 39 -1.44 -3.32 -0.10
C ARG A 39 -2.09 -1.97 0.14
N PHE A 40 -1.29 -0.92 0.34
CA PHE A 40 -1.79 0.44 0.50
C PHE A 40 -2.53 0.91 -0.76
N PHE A 41 -1.97 0.61 -1.94
CA PHE A 41 -2.60 0.90 -3.22
C PHE A 41 -3.97 0.22 -3.37
N ILE A 42 -4.06 -1.09 -3.09
CA ILE A 42 -5.33 -1.82 -3.07
C ILE A 42 -6.33 -1.19 -2.10
N ARG A 43 -5.90 -0.89 -0.86
CA ARG A 43 -6.76 -0.33 0.18
C ARG A 43 -7.27 1.06 -0.20
N SER A 44 -6.43 1.90 -0.78
CA SER A 44 -6.79 3.23 -1.28
C SER A 44 -7.86 3.15 -2.36
N ARG A 45 -7.72 2.17 -3.28
CA ARG A 45 -8.71 1.92 -4.33
C ARG A 45 -10.04 1.45 -3.75
N ARG A 46 -10.02 0.46 -2.86
CA ARG A 46 -11.20 -0.04 -2.18
C ARG A 46 -11.95 1.08 -1.44
N ARG A 47 -11.22 1.92 -0.68
CA ARG A 47 -11.82 3.08 0.00
C ARG A 47 -12.48 4.05 -0.98
N THR A 48 -11.88 4.24 -2.16
CA THR A 48 -12.49 5.07 -3.21
C THR A 48 -13.79 4.46 -3.73
N LEU A 49 -13.83 3.14 -3.93
CA LEU A 49 -15.04 2.42 -4.33
C LEU A 49 -16.13 2.45 -3.25
N ASP A 50 -15.76 2.27 -1.98
CA ASP A 50 -16.71 2.33 -0.88
C ASP A 50 -17.29 3.74 -0.76
N ASN A 51 -16.44 4.78 -0.84
CA ASN A 51 -16.89 6.17 -0.89
C ASN A 51 -17.81 6.47 -2.09
N SER A 52 -17.54 5.89 -3.26
CA SER A 52 -18.38 6.12 -4.43
C SER A 52 -19.77 5.50 -4.26
N LYS A 53 -19.87 4.36 -3.56
CA LYS A 53 -21.15 3.75 -3.19
C LYS A 53 -21.89 4.58 -2.15
N THR A 54 -21.21 5.01 -1.09
CA THR A 54 -21.81 5.86 -0.04
C THR A 54 -22.36 7.17 -0.61
N ASN A 55 -21.67 7.76 -1.60
CA ASN A 55 -22.08 9.02 -2.22
C ASN A 55 -22.94 8.84 -3.49
N ASN A 56 -23.41 7.62 -3.79
CA ASN A 56 -24.22 7.31 -4.98
C ASN A 56 -23.63 7.85 -6.29
N TRP A 57 -22.31 7.68 -6.49
CA TRP A 57 -21.67 8.09 -7.73
C TRP A 57 -22.13 7.22 -8.89
N SER A 58 -22.44 7.86 -10.02
CA SER A 58 -22.60 7.14 -11.28
C SER A 58 -21.27 6.49 -11.69
N GLU A 59 -21.35 5.42 -12.51
CA GLU A 59 -20.16 4.75 -13.02
C GLU A 59 -19.23 5.72 -13.77
N LYS A 60 -19.81 6.65 -14.54
CA LYS A 60 -19.07 7.72 -15.23
C LYS A 60 -18.30 8.59 -14.23
N ARG A 61 -18.96 9.08 -13.17
CA ARG A 61 -18.32 9.91 -12.15
C ARG A 61 -17.17 9.18 -11.45
N TYR A 62 -17.34 7.88 -11.16
CA TYR A 62 -16.27 7.07 -10.60
C TYR A 62 -15.07 6.95 -11.56
N ARG A 63 -15.33 6.66 -12.84
CA ARG A 63 -14.28 6.58 -13.88
C ARG A 63 -13.54 7.91 -14.04
N ASP A 64 -14.26 9.02 -14.08
CA ASP A 64 -13.68 10.35 -14.22
C ASP A 64 -12.81 10.71 -13.00
N PHE A 65 -13.28 10.39 -11.79
CA PHE A 65 -12.50 10.59 -10.57
C PHE A 65 -11.20 9.76 -10.54
N ILE A 66 -11.28 8.50 -10.95
CA ILE A 66 -10.09 7.65 -11.07
C ILE A 66 -9.14 8.18 -12.14
N ARG A 67 -9.66 8.62 -13.29
CA ARG A 67 -8.88 9.20 -14.37
C ARG A 67 -8.15 10.46 -13.90
N GLN A 68 -8.82 11.34 -13.15
CA GLN A 68 -8.20 12.53 -12.58
C GLN A 68 -7.03 12.15 -11.66
N LYS A 69 -7.20 11.15 -10.78
CA LYS A 69 -6.08 10.64 -9.96
C LYS A 69 -4.90 10.18 -10.80
N TYR A 70 -5.11 9.66 -12.01
CA TYR A 70 -4.03 9.24 -12.89
C TYR A 70 -3.31 10.41 -13.56
N ILE A 71 -4.05 11.48 -13.87
CA ILE A 71 -3.47 12.75 -14.31
C ILE A 71 -2.57 13.29 -13.19
N ASP A 72 -3.10 13.39 -11.97
CA ASP A 72 -2.39 13.97 -10.81
C ASP A 72 -1.11 13.20 -10.44
N ILE A 73 -1.05 11.91 -10.79
CA ILE A 73 0.09 11.03 -10.50
C ILE A 73 1.04 10.91 -11.72
N GLY A 74 0.70 11.49 -12.87
CA GLY A 74 1.48 11.37 -14.10
C GLY A 74 1.50 9.95 -14.67
N ALA A 75 0.46 9.16 -14.37
CA ALA A 75 0.34 7.77 -14.81
C ALA A 75 -0.35 7.62 -16.18
N LEU A 76 -0.82 8.71 -16.78
CA LEU A 76 -1.33 8.70 -18.15
C LEU A 76 -0.20 9.02 -19.12
N LYS A 77 0.11 8.07 -20.00
CA LYS A 77 1.11 8.22 -21.05
C LYS A 77 0.50 8.01 -22.43
N PRO A 78 1.02 8.69 -23.46
CA PRO A 78 0.64 8.37 -24.83
C PRO A 78 1.09 6.94 -25.18
N ASP A 79 0.18 6.17 -25.77
CA ASP A 79 0.48 4.89 -26.41
C ASP A 79 1.12 5.13 -27.79
N SER A 80 1.57 4.06 -28.45
CA SER A 80 2.15 4.11 -29.81
C SER A 80 1.21 4.74 -30.86
N LEU A 81 -0.10 4.74 -30.59
CA LEU A 81 -1.14 5.38 -31.40
C LEU A 81 -1.50 6.81 -30.96
N GLY A 82 -0.70 7.43 -30.08
CA GLY A 82 -0.96 8.77 -29.54
C GLY A 82 -2.13 8.86 -28.54
N ARG A 83 -2.76 7.73 -28.19
CA ARG A 83 -3.88 7.66 -27.25
C ARG A 83 -3.37 7.66 -25.81
N MET A 84 -3.93 8.48 -24.95
CA MET A 84 -3.55 8.48 -23.52
C MET A 84 -4.06 7.20 -22.84
N ARG A 85 -3.13 6.35 -22.40
CA ARG A 85 -3.41 5.12 -21.64
C ARG A 85 -2.79 5.19 -20.26
N VAL A 86 -3.38 4.44 -19.35
CA VAL A 86 -2.88 4.30 -17.98
C VAL A 86 -1.68 3.37 -18.01
N ASP A 87 -0.50 3.90 -17.71
CA ASP A 87 0.69 3.14 -17.40
C ASP A 87 0.57 2.64 -15.94
N VAL A 88 0.08 1.40 -15.81
CA VAL A 88 -0.17 0.75 -14.52
C VAL A 88 1.12 0.64 -13.68
N TRP A 89 2.28 0.53 -14.32
CA TRP A 89 3.56 0.42 -13.63
C TRP A 89 4.10 1.78 -13.19
N ALA A 90 3.88 2.84 -13.97
CA ALA A 90 4.12 4.21 -13.52
C ALA A 90 3.24 4.55 -12.30
N MET A 91 1.96 4.17 -12.33
CA MET A 91 1.07 4.33 -11.19
C MET A 91 1.59 3.60 -9.95
N LEU A 92 1.99 2.34 -10.08
CA LEU A 92 2.56 1.58 -8.95
C LEU A 92 3.84 2.22 -8.39
N ARG A 93 4.74 2.70 -9.26
CA ARG A 93 5.97 3.40 -8.85
C ARG A 93 5.67 4.66 -8.06
N ALA A 94 4.71 5.46 -8.49
CA ALA A 94 4.33 6.65 -7.73
C ALA A 94 3.71 6.33 -6.36
N PHE A 95 2.97 5.22 -6.25
CA PHE A 95 2.49 4.72 -4.95
C PHE A 95 3.63 4.20 -4.07
N GLU A 96 4.63 3.57 -4.65
CA GLU A 96 5.85 3.16 -3.97
C GLU A 96 6.64 4.37 -3.46
N GLU A 97 6.84 5.39 -4.29
CA GLU A 97 7.49 6.65 -3.91
C GLU A 97 6.74 7.36 -2.78
N ARG A 98 5.40 7.46 -2.88
CA ARG A 98 4.57 8.02 -1.81
C ARG A 98 4.63 7.20 -0.51
N ALA A 99 4.73 5.88 -0.60
CA ALA A 99 4.91 5.02 0.57
C ALA A 99 6.28 5.27 1.20
N ARG A 100 7.36 5.31 0.39
CA ARG A 100 8.72 5.66 0.85
C ARG A 100 8.78 7.05 1.49
N ALA A 101 8.08 8.04 0.92
CA ALA A 101 8.08 9.42 1.41
C ALA A 101 7.26 9.61 2.70
N ARG A 102 6.24 8.78 2.94
CA ARG A 102 5.48 8.77 4.20
C ARG A 102 6.13 7.95 5.31
N GLU A 103 7.07 7.09 4.96
CA GLU A 103 7.67 6.15 5.90
C GLU A 103 8.83 6.79 6.69
N ASP A 104 8.51 7.33 7.88
CA ASP A 104 9.32 7.11 9.10
C ASP A 104 9.25 5.61 9.54
N GLU A 105 8.40 4.80 8.90
CA GLU A 105 8.18 3.36 9.17
C GLU A 105 8.98 2.40 8.27
N TYR A 106 9.82 2.88 7.35
CA TYR A 106 10.73 2.00 6.58
C TYR A 106 11.99 1.72 7.39
N GLU A 107 11.88 0.81 8.37
CA GLU A 107 13.06 0.07 8.79
C GLU A 107 13.47 -0.84 7.63
N SER A 108 14.36 -0.32 6.78
CA SER A 108 15.18 -1.12 5.87
C SER A 108 15.64 -2.39 6.62
N PRO A 109 15.60 -3.59 6.02
CA PRO A 109 16.05 -4.82 6.68
C PRO A 109 17.48 -4.70 7.25
N TRP A 110 18.27 -3.76 6.71
CA TRP A 110 19.61 -3.39 7.13
C TRP A 110 19.66 -2.45 8.36
N ARG A 111 18.61 -1.65 8.63
CA ARG A 111 18.47 -0.85 9.88
C ARG A 111 18.21 -1.72 11.10
N ARG A 112 17.59 -2.90 10.93
CA ARG A 112 17.30 -3.84 12.01
C ARG A 112 18.57 -4.43 12.66
N LYS A 113 19.71 -4.39 11.96
CA LYS A 113 21.01 -4.87 12.49
C LYS A 113 21.59 -3.96 13.59
N GLY A 114 21.09 -2.73 13.75
CA GLY A 114 21.51 -1.79 14.80
C GLY A 114 20.59 -1.74 16.05
N ARG A 115 19.35 -2.23 15.98
CA ARG A 115 18.40 -2.26 17.12
C ARG A 115 18.50 -3.56 17.92
N LYS A 116 19.70 -3.94 18.32
CA LYS A 116 19.89 -4.84 19.47
C LYS A 116 20.64 -4.08 20.55
N LYS A 117 20.02 -4.01 21.74
CA LYS A 117 20.54 -3.55 23.05
C LYS A 117 20.26 -2.08 23.42
N SER A 118 19.07 -1.80 23.97
CA SER A 118 18.96 -0.77 25.03
C SER A 118 17.77 -0.94 25.98
N SER A 119 17.21 -2.14 26.16
CA SER A 119 16.40 -2.44 27.36
C SER A 119 17.28 -3.01 28.47
N LYS A 120 18.27 -2.23 28.93
CA LYS A 120 18.78 -2.44 30.30
C LYS A 120 17.62 -2.07 31.22
N LYS A 121 16.85 -3.08 31.66
CA LYS A 121 15.96 -2.95 32.83
C LYS A 121 16.79 -2.25 33.91
N LYS A 122 16.45 -1.00 34.24
CA LYS A 122 16.86 -0.42 35.52
C LYS A 122 16.21 -1.32 36.57
N GLN A 123 16.98 -2.26 37.09
CA GLN A 123 16.63 -3.04 38.25
C GLN A 123 16.55 -2.03 39.40
N THR A 124 15.36 -1.48 39.63
CA THR A 124 15.06 -0.73 40.85
C THR A 124 15.32 -1.69 41.99
N LYS A 125 16.41 -1.47 42.73
CA LYS A 125 16.65 -2.15 44.01
C LYS A 125 15.42 -1.86 44.87
N ARG A 126 14.63 -2.89 45.11
CA ARG A 126 13.51 -2.82 46.05
C ARG A 126 14.15 -2.79 47.42
N VAL A 127 14.35 -1.60 47.99
CA VAL A 127 14.80 -1.44 49.36
C VAL A 127 13.78 -2.17 50.23
N THR A 128 14.25 -3.17 50.98
CA THR A 128 13.38 -3.91 51.90
C THR A 128 13.50 -3.30 53.28
N ARG A 129 12.41 -3.35 54.06
CA ARG A 129 12.30 -2.75 55.42
C ARG A 129 13.41 -3.14 56.40
N LYS A 130 14.18 -4.20 56.11
CA LYS A 130 15.37 -4.60 56.88
C LYS A 130 16.54 -3.61 56.76
N ASP A 131 16.62 -2.83 55.70
CA ASP A 131 17.71 -1.87 55.46
C ASP A 131 17.53 -0.53 56.19
N MET A 132 16.34 -0.25 56.74
CA MET A 132 16.05 1.02 57.43
C MET A 132 16.27 1.01 58.95
N ILE A 133 16.57 -0.15 59.55
CA ILE A 133 16.64 -0.31 61.03
C ILE A 133 18.08 -0.22 61.54
N ARG A 134 19.08 -0.11 60.65
CA ARG A 134 20.48 0.12 61.02
C ARG A 134 20.94 1.47 60.48
N SER A 135 20.54 2.53 61.15
CA SER A 135 21.17 3.85 61.07
C SER A 135 21.25 4.40 62.48
#